data_AF-A0A0D2BHW1-F1
#
_entry.id   AF-A0A0D2BHW1-F1
#
_cell.length_a   1.000
_cell.length_b   1.000
_cell.length_c   1.000
_cell.angle_alpha   90.00
_cell.angle_beta   90.00
_cell.angle_gamma   90.00
#
_symmetry.space_group_name_H-M   'P 1'
#
loop_
_entity.id
_entity.type
_entity.pdbx_description
1 polymer ?
#
loop_
_entity_poly.entity_id
_entity_poly.type
_entity_poly.pdbx_seq_one_letter_code
_entity_poly.pdbx_strand_id
1 'polypeptide(L)'
;MFEAGFLPSVVVYLSTFYTRNELASRIGIFYAASVIAFAFGGLLAYGLFHIHNAGHYSWSFLFFTEGSLTILCGIFLALVIPRTLQSARWLGQDENAAAESRLLKLWTDKINPAFSWSEAFLKLKTFYIYIRSLISISFGVLLASNANFLAIITVRLGYSTVKTNLYTVAPDRFPSFLESDEA
;
A
#
# COMPACT_ATOMS: atom_id res chain seq x y z
N MET A 1 14.30 -3.57 -0.65
CA MET A 1 14.29 -4.75 -1.57
C MET A 1 13.16 -5.72 -1.29
N PHE A 2 12.75 -5.97 -0.03
CA PHE A 2 11.67 -6.93 0.27
C PHE A 2 10.24 -6.42 0.00
N GLU A 3 10.01 -5.11 -0.05
CA GLU A 3 8.66 -4.54 -0.24
C GLU A 3 8.18 -4.54 -1.71
N ALA A 4 9.09 -4.60 -2.67
CA ALA A 4 8.74 -4.45 -4.09
C ALA A 4 7.78 -5.55 -4.59
N GLY A 5 7.82 -6.73 -3.98
CA GLY A 5 6.93 -7.85 -4.30
C GLY A 5 5.60 -7.82 -3.56
N PHE A 6 5.43 -6.98 -2.54
CA PHE A 6 4.25 -7.02 -1.67
C PHE A 6 2.97 -6.61 -2.41
N LEU A 7 2.96 -5.41 -3.00
CA LEU A 7 1.82 -4.90 -3.77
C LEU A 7 1.37 -5.83 -4.90
N PRO A 8 2.25 -6.32 -5.80
CA PRO A 8 1.82 -7.25 -6.84
C PRO A 8 1.31 -8.58 -6.26
N SER A 9 1.87 -9.06 -5.15
CA SER A 9 1.37 -10.28 -4.48
C SER A 9 -0.05 -10.10 -3.95
N VAL A 10 -0.35 -8.96 -3.33
CA VAL A 10 -1.71 -8.64 -2.84
C VAL A 10 -2.70 -8.55 -4.01
N VAL A 11 -2.31 -7.90 -5.12
CA VAL A 11 -3.17 -7.78 -6.30
C VAL A 11 -3.45 -9.14 -6.93
N VAL A 12 -2.43 -9.99 -7.08
CA VAL A 12 -2.59 -11.35 -7.61
C VAL A 12 -3.46 -12.20 -6.69
N TYR A 13 -3.25 -12.11 -5.37
CA TYR A 13 -4.08 -12.78 -4.38
C TYR A 13 -5.54 -12.35 -4.52
N LEU A 14 -5.84 -11.04 -4.52
CA LEU A 14 -7.20 -10.54 -4.69
C LEU A 14 -7.81 -10.95 -6.04
N SER A 15 -7.01 -11.01 -7.11
CA SER A 15 -7.50 -11.44 -8.43
C SER A 15 -7.93 -12.91 -8.48
N THR A 16 -7.49 -13.72 -7.52
CA THR A 16 -7.90 -15.12 -7.41
C THR A 16 -9.28 -15.26 -6.77
N PHE A 17 -9.71 -14.29 -5.94
CA PHE A 17 -10.99 -14.35 -5.21
C PHE A 17 -12.08 -13.43 -5.79
N TYR A 18 -11.71 -12.39 -6.55
CA TYR A 18 -12.64 -11.35 -7.01
C TYR A 18 -12.66 -11.19 -8.54
N THR A 19 -13.82 -10.78 -9.06
CA THR A 19 -14.00 -10.50 -10.49
C THR A 19 -13.34 -9.17 -10.90
N ARG A 20 -13.04 -8.96 -12.19
CA ARG A 20 -12.36 -7.74 -12.69
C ARG A 20 -13.08 -6.44 -12.31
N ASN A 21 -14.41 -6.46 -12.27
CA ASN A 21 -15.22 -5.28 -11.93
C ASN A 21 -15.17 -4.95 -10.43
N GLU A 22 -15.08 -5.98 -9.58
CA GLU A 22 -15.01 -5.81 -8.13
C GLU A 22 -13.59 -5.54 -7.64
N LEU A 23 -12.59 -6.07 -8.35
CA LEU A 23 -11.18 -5.98 -8.01
C LEU A 23 -10.71 -4.52 -7.87
N ALA A 24 -11.15 -3.63 -8.77
CA ALA A 24 -10.78 -2.21 -8.73
C ALA A 24 -11.26 -1.53 -7.43
N SER A 25 -12.50 -1.81 -7.00
CA SER A 25 -13.05 -1.27 -5.76
C SER A 25 -12.31 -1.80 -4.53
N ARG A 26 -11.99 -3.11 -4.51
CA ARG A 26 -11.23 -3.73 -3.41
C ARG A 26 -9.82 -3.18 -3.29
N ILE A 27 -9.13 -2.96 -4.43
CA ILE A 27 -7.82 -2.31 -4.45
C ILE A 27 -7.93 -0.87 -3.93
N GLY A 28 -9.00 -0.14 -4.28
CA GLY A 28 -9.26 1.20 -3.75
C GLY A 28 -9.37 1.23 -2.23
N ILE A 29 -10.11 0.29 -1.62
CA ILE A 29 -10.20 0.14 -0.16
C ILE A 29 -8.84 -0.16 0.46
N PHE A 30 -8.04 -1.02 -0.18
CA PHE A 30 -6.68 -1.32 0.28
C PHE A 30 -5.79 -0.06 0.29
N TYR A 31 -5.82 0.74 -0.77
CA TYR A 31 -5.08 2.01 -0.80
C TYR A 31 -5.58 3.01 0.24
N ALA A 32 -6.89 3.09 0.48
CA ALA A 32 -7.45 3.94 1.53
C ALA A 32 -6.96 3.52 2.94
N ALA A 33 -6.88 2.21 3.19
CA ALA A 33 -6.32 1.69 4.44
C ALA A 33 -4.84 2.06 4.61
N SER A 34 -4.05 2.05 3.54
CA SER A 34 -2.65 2.50 3.59
C SER A 34 -2.52 3.97 3.98
N VAL A 35 -3.40 4.85 3.47
CA VAL A 35 -3.41 6.28 3.86
C VAL A 35 -3.73 6.45 5.34
N ILE A 36 -4.70 5.69 5.85
CA ILE A 36 -5.05 5.68 7.27
C ILE A 36 -3.84 5.21 8.09
N ALA A 37 -3.16 4.15 7.66
CA ALA A 37 -1.96 3.65 8.34
C ALA A 37 -0.83 4.71 8.38
N PHE A 38 -0.61 5.46 7.30
CA PHE A 38 0.35 6.56 7.30
C PHE A 38 -0.01 7.67 8.30
N ALA A 39 -1.30 8.01 8.43
CA ALA A 39 -1.76 8.98 9.43
C ALA A 39 -1.52 8.50 10.87
N PHE A 40 -1.78 7.21 11.15
CA PHE A 40 -1.46 6.61 12.44
C PHE A 40 0.04 6.56 12.73
N GLY A 41 0.88 6.31 11.71
CA GLY A 41 2.33 6.36 11.83
C GLY A 41 2.82 7.75 12.25
N GLY A 42 2.26 8.82 11.66
CA GLY A 42 2.55 10.21 12.06
C GLY A 42 2.12 10.51 13.51
N LEU A 43 0.95 10.03 13.93
CA LEU A 43 0.46 10.18 15.30
C LEU A 43 1.33 9.44 16.32
N LEU A 44 1.75 8.20 16.00
CA LEU A 44 2.66 7.41 16.83
C LEU A 44 4.02 8.08 16.96
N ALA A 45 4.55 8.64 15.87
CA ALA A 45 5.80 9.39 15.90
C ALA A 45 5.71 10.60 16.84
N TYR A 46 4.63 11.39 16.74
CA TYR A 46 4.39 12.54 17.63
C TYR A 46 4.28 12.14 19.11
N GLY A 47 3.58 11.03 19.40
CA GLY A 47 3.44 10.51 20.76
C GLY A 47 4.77 10.04 21.36
N LEU A 48 5.62 9.38 20.57
CA LEU A 48 6.92 8.90 21.03
C LEU A 48 7.95 10.04 21.25
N PHE A 49 7.88 11.13 20.48
CA PHE A 49 8.75 12.29 20.69
C PHE A 49 8.53 13.01 22.03
N HIS A 50 7.37 12.81 22.68
CA HIS A 50 7.10 13.35 24.02
C HIS A 50 7.74 12.52 25.15
N ILE A 51 8.25 11.31 24.87
CA ILE A 51 8.91 10.46 25.86
C ILE A 51 10.39 10.88 25.95
N HIS A 52 10.67 11.86 26.81
CA HIS A 52 12.01 12.45 27.00
C HIS A 52 12.92 11.68 27.99
N ASN A 53 12.45 10.58 28.58
CA ASN A 53 13.05 9.99 29.79
C ASN A 53 13.73 8.61 29.63
N ALA A 54 13.93 8.11 28.41
CA ALA A 54 14.73 6.90 28.21
C ALA A 54 16.12 7.30 27.70
N GLY A 55 17.19 6.95 28.40
CA GLY A 55 18.59 7.23 28.03
C GLY A 55 19.07 6.57 26.71
N HIS A 56 18.16 6.19 25.82
CA HIS A 56 18.40 5.64 24.49
C HIS A 56 17.76 6.55 23.44
N TYR A 57 18.31 6.54 22.22
CA TYR A 57 17.82 7.36 21.13
C TYR A 57 16.32 7.10 20.86
N SER A 58 15.47 8.14 20.98
CA SER A 58 14.01 8.05 20.80
C SER A 58 13.58 7.45 19.46
N TRP A 59 14.42 7.52 18.42
CA TRP A 59 14.14 6.93 17.11
C TRP A 59 14.11 5.39 17.13
N SER A 60 14.85 4.73 18.03
CA SER A 60 14.91 3.26 18.07
C SER A 60 13.62 2.63 18.62
N PHE A 61 12.93 3.32 19.54
CA PHE A 61 11.63 2.88 20.06
C PHE A 61 10.54 2.91 18.98
N LEU A 62 10.63 3.86 18.04
CA LEU A 62 9.71 3.94 16.91
C LEU A 62 9.81 2.68 16.03
N PHE A 63 11.02 2.30 15.62
CA PHE A 63 11.21 1.07 14.85
C PHE A 63 10.81 -0.20 15.62
N PHE A 64 11.05 -0.25 16.93
CA PHE A 64 10.67 -1.41 17.72
C PHE A 64 9.14 -1.56 17.82
N THR A 65 8.42 -0.47 18.09
CA THR A 65 6.96 -0.48 18.17
C THR A 65 6.32 -0.81 16.82
N GLU A 66 6.76 -0.16 15.74
CA GLU A 66 6.25 -0.41 14.38
C GLU A 66 6.57 -1.83 13.89
N GLY A 67 7.79 -2.31 14.14
CA GLY A 67 8.19 -3.68 13.81
C GLY A 67 7.38 -4.73 14.57
N SER A 68 7.15 -4.53 15.87
CA SER A 68 6.35 -5.45 16.69
C SER A 68 4.89 -5.54 16.22
N LEU A 69 4.28 -4.40 15.90
CA LEU A 69 2.92 -4.35 15.38
C LEU A 69 2.81 -5.07 14.03
N THR A 70 3.81 -4.87 13.15
CA THR A 70 3.87 -5.53 11.84
C THR A 70 3.97 -7.05 11.97
N ILE A 71 4.78 -7.55 12.90
CA ILE A 71 4.92 -9.00 13.16
C ILE A 71 3.60 -9.58 13.68
N LEU A 72 2.94 -8.91 14.62
CA LEU A 72 1.65 -9.35 15.16
C LEU A 72 0.57 -9.40 14.08
N CYS A 73 0.47 -8.36 13.25
CA CYS A 73 -0.43 -8.33 12.10
C CYS A 73 -0.09 -9.44 11.10
N GLY A 74 1.20 -9.70 10.84
CA GLY A 74 1.64 -10.79 9.94
C GLY A 74 1.22 -12.17 10.44
N ILE A 75 1.38 -12.46 11.74
CA ILE A 75 0.94 -13.72 12.35
C ILE A 75 -0.58 -13.84 12.28
N PHE A 76 -1.31 -12.77 12.62
CA PHE A 76 -2.76 -12.76 12.55
C PHE A 76 -3.27 -13.02 11.13
N LEU A 77 -2.72 -12.33 10.13
CA LEU A 77 -3.06 -12.54 8.73
C LEU A 77 -2.72 -13.96 8.25
N ALA A 78 -1.61 -14.55 8.73
CA ALA A 78 -1.25 -15.93 8.39
C ALA A 78 -2.25 -16.97 8.93
N LEU A 79 -2.94 -16.67 10.04
CA LEU A 79 -3.98 -17.54 10.61
C LEU A 79 -5.35 -17.33 9.95
N VAL A 80 -5.60 -16.09 9.51
CA VAL A 80 -6.91 -15.63 9.03
C VAL A 80 -7.04 -15.86 7.52
N ILE A 81 -6.01 -15.57 6.72
CA ILE A 81 -6.07 -15.62 5.25
C ILE A 81 -6.07 -17.08 4.74
N PRO A 82 -7.13 -17.53 4.04
CA PRO A 82 -7.16 -18.86 3.44
C PRO A 82 -6.27 -18.92 2.18
N ARG A 83 -5.56 -20.03 2.00
CA ARG A 83 -4.63 -20.22 0.87
C ARG A 83 -5.32 -20.40 -0.49
N THR A 84 -6.60 -20.75 -0.49
CA THR A 84 -7.39 -21.05 -1.69
C THR A 84 -8.87 -20.81 -1.39
N LEU A 85 -9.68 -20.46 -2.41
CA LEU A 85 -11.14 -20.36 -2.32
C LEU A 85 -11.76 -21.58 -1.61
N GLN A 86 -11.32 -22.79 -1.98
CA GLN A 86 -11.79 -24.05 -1.39
C GLN A 86 -11.39 -24.27 0.07
N SER A 87 -10.37 -23.55 0.58
CA SER A 87 -9.91 -23.60 1.96
C SER A 87 -10.47 -22.44 2.81
N ALA A 88 -11.33 -21.59 2.24
CA ALA A 88 -11.94 -20.48 2.96
C ALA A 88 -12.89 -21.01 4.03
N ARG A 89 -12.44 -21.00 5.28
CA ARG A 89 -13.23 -21.47 6.45
C ARG A 89 -14.50 -20.64 6.71
N TRP A 90 -14.67 -19.51 6.02
CA TRP A 90 -15.80 -18.60 6.18
C TRP A 90 -16.84 -18.67 5.06
N LEU A 91 -16.58 -19.41 3.96
CA LEU A 91 -17.56 -19.64 2.91
C LEU A 91 -18.12 -21.06 3.03
N GLY A 92 -19.43 -21.22 2.91
CA GLY A 92 -20.06 -22.54 2.79
C GLY A 92 -19.61 -23.26 1.50
N GLN A 93 -19.75 -24.59 1.45
CA GLN A 93 -19.40 -25.38 0.25
C GLN A 93 -20.17 -24.91 -1.00
N ASP A 94 -21.45 -24.55 -0.85
CA ASP A 94 -22.30 -24.10 -1.95
C ASP A 94 -21.91 -22.70 -2.46
N GLU A 95 -21.53 -21.79 -1.56
CA GLU A 95 -21.07 -20.45 -1.92
C GLU A 95 -19.71 -20.49 -2.61
N ASN A 96 -18.82 -21.38 -2.16
CA ASN A 96 -17.53 -21.62 -2.81
C ASN A 96 -17.70 -22.16 -4.22
N ALA A 97 -18.57 -23.15 -4.44
CA ALA A 97 -18.85 -23.69 -5.76
C ALA A 97 -19.47 -22.64 -6.69
N ALA A 98 -20.36 -21.79 -6.17
CA ALA A 98 -20.94 -20.68 -6.92
C ALA A 98 -19.87 -19.62 -7.29
N ALA A 99 -18.98 -19.27 -6.37
CA ALA A 99 -17.89 -18.32 -6.60
C ALA A 99 -16.87 -18.84 -7.62
N GLU A 100 -16.47 -20.12 -7.50
CA GLU A 100 -15.58 -20.78 -8.44
C GLU A 100 -16.18 -20.81 -9.85
N SER A 101 -17.46 -21.18 -9.98
CA SER A 101 -18.15 -21.18 -11.28
C SER A 101 -18.25 -19.79 -11.91
N ARG A 102 -18.40 -18.74 -11.10
CA ARG A 102 -18.42 -17.34 -11.56
C ARG A 102 -17.06 -16.89 -12.07
N LEU A 103 -16.00 -17.23 -11.34
CA LEU A 103 -14.64 -16.92 -11.75
C LEU A 103 -14.29 -17.67 -13.05
N LEU A 104 -14.55 -18.98 -13.11
CA LEU A 104 -14.28 -19.82 -14.28
C LEU A 104 -14.99 -19.34 -15.56
N LYS A 105 -16.22 -18.79 -15.45
CA LYS A 105 -16.94 -18.21 -16.60
C LYS A 105 -16.30 -16.94 -17.16
N LEU A 106 -15.53 -16.20 -16.35
CA LEU A 106 -14.86 -14.97 -16.76
C LEU A 106 -13.46 -15.22 -17.34
N TRP A 107 -12.85 -16.37 -17.04
CA TRP A 107 -11.59 -16.79 -17.65
C TRP A 107 -11.89 -17.48 -18.99
N THR A 108 -11.90 -16.70 -20.08
CA THR A 108 -12.10 -17.20 -21.45
C THR A 108 -10.97 -18.15 -21.91
N ASP A 109 -9.81 -18.13 -21.25
CA ASP A 109 -8.67 -18.97 -21.59
C ASP A 109 -8.37 -19.97 -20.47
N LYS A 110 -8.29 -21.25 -20.87
CA LYS A 110 -7.83 -22.45 -20.18
C LYS A 110 -7.67 -22.33 -18.66
N ILE A 111 -8.51 -23.08 -17.96
CA ILE A 111 -8.31 -23.50 -16.58
C ILE A 111 -6.93 -24.18 -16.52
N ASN A 112 -5.92 -23.53 -15.92
CA ASN A 112 -4.53 -24.00 -15.78
C ASN A 112 -3.66 -24.01 -17.07
N PRO A 113 -3.22 -22.85 -17.62
CA PRO A 113 -2.04 -22.88 -18.47
C PRO A 113 -0.81 -23.04 -17.57
N ALA A 114 -0.03 -24.09 -17.78
CA ALA A 114 1.29 -24.22 -17.15
C ALA A 114 2.10 -22.94 -17.40
N PHE A 115 2.76 -22.41 -16.36
CA PHE A 115 3.53 -21.18 -16.47
C PHE A 115 4.60 -21.32 -17.57
N SER A 116 4.36 -20.65 -18.71
CA SER A 116 5.24 -20.69 -19.86
C SER A 116 6.13 -19.46 -19.87
N TRP A 117 7.43 -19.67 -19.66
CA TRP A 117 8.43 -18.60 -19.80
C TRP A 117 8.39 -17.96 -21.20
N SER A 118 8.10 -18.75 -22.23
CA SER A 118 8.00 -18.26 -23.61
C SER A 118 6.88 -17.22 -23.76
N GLU A 119 5.70 -17.45 -23.17
CA GLU A 119 4.58 -16.51 -23.20
C GLU A 119 4.87 -15.24 -22.39
N ALA A 120 5.58 -15.36 -21.26
CA ALA A 120 5.99 -14.21 -20.47
C ALA A 120 6.92 -13.28 -21.27
N PHE A 121 7.93 -13.84 -21.94
CA PHE A 121 8.82 -13.06 -22.81
C PHE A 121 8.13 -12.52 -24.06
N LEU A 122 7.12 -13.22 -24.58
CA LEU A 122 6.30 -12.74 -25.69
C LEU A 122 5.50 -11.49 -25.30
N LYS A 123 4.91 -11.49 -24.09
CA LYS A 123 4.17 -10.33 -23.55
C LYS A 123 5.07 -9.13 -23.31
N LEU A 124 6.34 -9.33 -22.94
CA LEU A 124 7.32 -8.24 -22.81
C LEU A 124 7.62 -7.55 -24.14
N LYS A 125 7.51 -8.24 -25.28
CA LYS A 125 7.72 -7.66 -26.61
C LYS A 125 6.52 -6.87 -27.14
N THR A 126 5.41 -6.82 -26.40
CA THR A 126 4.20 -6.13 -26.85
C THR A 126 4.35 -4.62 -26.65
N PHE A 127 4.22 -3.83 -27.71
CA PHE A 127 4.39 -2.36 -27.68
C PHE A 127 3.55 -1.67 -26.59
N TYR A 128 2.33 -2.17 -26.33
CA TYR A 128 1.44 -1.67 -25.27
C TYR A 128 2.08 -1.68 -23.87
N ILE A 129 2.96 -2.66 -23.56
CA ILE A 129 3.59 -2.74 -22.24
C ILE A 129 4.59 -1.61 -22.02
N TYR A 130 5.25 -1.14 -23.08
CA TYR A 130 6.19 -0.03 -23.02
C TYR A 130 5.46 1.29 -22.75
N ILE A 131 4.34 1.54 -23.44
CA ILE A 131 3.49 2.72 -23.17
C ILE A 131 2.99 2.68 -21.73
N ARG A 132 2.49 1.54 -21.26
CA ARG A 132 1.98 1.41 -19.89
C ARG A 132 3.08 1.57 -18.84
N SER A 133 4.28 1.09 -19.14
CA SER A 133 5.46 1.27 -18.28
C SER A 133 5.89 2.73 -18.21
N LEU A 134 5.89 3.45 -19.34
CA LEU A 134 6.19 4.88 -19.39
C LEU A 134 5.22 5.69 -18.52
N ILE A 135 3.91 5.43 -18.65
CA ILE A 135 2.88 6.09 -17.82
C ILE A 135 3.13 5.79 -16.33
N SER A 136 3.43 4.53 -15.99
CA SER A 136 3.70 4.13 -14.61
C SER A 136 4.95 4.80 -14.03
N ILE A 137 6.02 4.96 -14.83
CA ILE A 137 7.24 5.66 -14.43
C ILE A 137 6.95 7.14 -14.20
N SER A 138 6.24 7.80 -15.12
CA SER A 138 5.89 9.21 -14.99
C SER A 138 5.09 9.49 -13.72
N PHE A 139 4.11 8.62 -13.39
CA PHE A 139 3.34 8.73 -12.16
C PHE A 139 4.21 8.54 -10.91
N GLY A 140 5.10 7.54 -10.91
CA GLY A 140 6.02 7.30 -9.79
C GLY A 140 7.00 8.45 -9.56
N VAL A 141 7.56 9.02 -10.64
CA VAL A 141 8.46 10.18 -10.57
C VAL A 141 7.74 11.40 -10.00
N LEU A 142 6.50 11.66 -10.43
CA LEU A 142 5.72 12.80 -9.93
C LEU A 142 5.46 12.69 -8.43
N LEU A 143 5.05 11.50 -7.96
CA LEU A 143 4.80 11.25 -6.55
C LEU A 143 6.06 11.44 -5.69
N ALA A 144 7.19 10.84 -6.12
CA ALA A 144 8.46 10.96 -5.41
C ALA A 144 9.01 12.40 -5.41
N SER A 145 8.83 13.12 -6.53
CA SER A 145 9.24 14.51 -6.66
C SER A 145 8.47 15.40 -5.70
N ASN A 146 7.14 15.29 -5.64
CA ASN A 146 6.31 16.08 -4.73
C ASN A 146 6.75 15.94 -3.27
N ALA A 147 7.01 14.71 -2.81
CA ALA A 147 7.47 14.46 -1.45
C ALA A 147 8.86 15.08 -1.16
N ASN A 148 9.80 14.97 -2.09
CA ASN A 148 11.16 15.49 -1.92
C ASN A 148 11.20 17.03 -1.99
N PHE A 149 10.47 17.65 -2.91
CA PHE A 149 10.46 19.11 -3.03
C PHE A 149 9.82 19.78 -1.81
N LEU A 150 8.76 19.21 -1.24
CA LEU A 150 8.14 19.73 -0.01
C LEU A 150 9.11 19.71 1.17
N ALA A 151 9.90 18.64 1.31
CA ALA A 151 10.94 18.53 2.34
C ALA A 151 12.07 19.56 2.14
N ILE A 152 12.47 19.84 0.90
CA ILE A 152 13.51 20.84 0.61
C ILE A 152 13.00 22.26 0.89
N ILE A 153 11.77 22.59 0.49
CA ILE A 153 11.17 23.92 0.69
C ILE A 153 11.05 24.24 2.18
N THR A 154 10.61 23.28 2.98
CA THR A 154 10.45 23.47 4.44
C THR A 154 11.78 23.70 5.16
N VAL A 155 12.86 23.03 4.74
CA VAL A 155 14.23 23.32 5.23
C VAL A 155 14.70 24.71 4.81
N ARG A 156 14.37 25.15 3.58
CA ARG A 156 14.75 26.48 3.07
C ARG A 156 13.98 27.63 3.75
N LEU A 157 12.77 27.38 4.22
CA LEU A 157 11.93 28.35 4.95
C LEU A 157 12.30 28.49 6.44
N GLY A 158 13.25 27.70 6.96
CA GLY A 158 13.76 27.83 8.33
C GLY A 158 12.86 27.26 9.44
N TYR A 159 11.85 26.46 9.10
CA TYR A 159 10.96 25.85 10.09
C TYR A 159 11.62 24.66 10.83
N SER A 160 11.38 24.57 12.15
CA SER A 160 11.86 23.49 13.01
C SER A 160 11.38 22.10 12.52
N THR A 161 12.26 21.09 12.60
CA THR A 161 12.07 19.70 12.15
C THR A 161 10.78 19.04 12.64
N VAL A 162 10.27 19.47 13.80
CA VAL A 162 9.01 18.97 14.38
C VAL A 162 7.78 19.60 13.69
N LYS A 163 7.83 20.89 13.34
CA LYS A 163 6.76 21.57 12.58
C LYS A 163 6.71 21.05 11.13
N THR A 164 7.88 20.80 10.55
CA THR A 164 8.03 20.27 9.19
C THR A 164 7.42 18.87 9.03
N ASN A 165 7.60 17.96 10.00
CA ASN A 165 6.96 16.65 9.98
C ASN A 165 5.43 16.72 10.12
N LEU A 166 4.91 17.76 10.77
CA LEU A 166 3.46 17.99 10.84
C LEU A 166 2.90 18.50 9.51
N TYR A 167 3.63 19.38 8.82
CA TYR A 167 3.23 19.93 7.52
C TYR A 167 3.32 18.92 6.36
N THR A 168 4.23 17.94 6.41
CA THR A 168 4.33 16.87 5.40
C THR A 168 3.20 15.85 5.50
N VAL A 169 2.64 15.62 6.69
CA VAL A 169 1.53 14.68 6.91
C VAL A 169 0.19 15.22 6.40
N ALA A 170 0.04 16.54 6.27
CA ALA A 170 -1.16 17.18 5.72
C ALA A 170 -0.82 18.28 4.69
N PRO A 171 -0.37 17.92 3.47
CA PRO A 171 -0.13 18.90 2.40
C PRO A 171 -1.40 19.69 2.03
N ASP A 172 -2.57 19.08 2.21
CA ASP A 172 -3.87 19.62 1.76
C ASP A 172 -4.42 20.74 2.65
N ARG A 173 -3.93 20.88 3.89
CA ARG A 173 -4.34 21.97 4.82
C ARG A 173 -3.32 23.09 4.95
N PHE A 174 -2.22 23.03 4.19
CA PHE A 174 -1.22 24.10 4.16
C PHE A 174 -1.80 25.51 3.87
N PRO A 175 -2.81 25.67 2.98
CA PRO A 175 -3.38 27.00 2.71
C PRO A 175 -4.16 27.59 3.89
N SER A 176 -4.93 26.77 4.62
CA SER A 176 -5.82 27.26 5.68
C SER A 176 -5.10 27.68 6.97
N PHE A 177 -3.82 27.31 7.13
CA PHE A 177 -3.02 27.72 8.29
C PHE A 177 -2.25 29.03 8.05
N LEU A 178 -2.09 29.46 6.79
CA LEU A 178 -1.50 30.77 6.47
C LEU A 178 -2.51 31.90 6.74
N GLU A 179 -3.81 31.65 6.58
CA GLU A 179 -4.85 32.63 6.92
C GLU A 179 -5.05 32.84 8.43
N SER A 180 -4.63 31.88 9.28
CA SER A 180 -4.80 32.00 10.74
C SER A 180 -3.66 32.71 11.47
N ASP A 181 -2.52 32.96 10.81
CA ASP A 181 -1.40 33.74 11.36
C ASP A 181 -1.45 35.24 10.92
N GLU A 182 -2.41 35.62 10.06
CA GLU A 182 -2.65 37.02 9.64
C GLU A 182 -3.82 37.71 10.39
N ALA A 183 -4.41 37.07 11.41
CA ALA A 183 -5.46 37.63 12.28
C ALA A 183 -5.04 37.62 13.75
#